data_AF-A0A1X7UGH4-F1
#
_entry.id   AF-A0A1X7UGH4-F1
#
_cell.length_a   1.000
_cell.length_b   1.000
_cell.length_c   1.000
_cell.angle_alpha   90.00
_cell.angle_beta   90.00
_cell.angle_gamma   90.00
#
_symmetry.space_group_name_H-M   'P 1'
#
loop_
_entity.id
_entity.type
_entity.pdbx_description
1 polymer ?
#
loop_
_entity_poly.entity_id
_entity_poly.type
_entity_poly.pdbx_seq_one_letter_code
_entity_poly.pdbx_strand_id
1 'polypeptide(L)' 'VSLKRSLYLTHVRSKLSYCCQLWSPRTIKDIIVLERIQRRASKYLLSTSSPSYKDRLIELHLLPLMYWLDFQDILFLVR' A
#
# COMPACT_ATOMS: atom_id res chain seq x y z
N VAL A 1 -16.34 -9.52 2.12
CA VAL A 1 -14.92 -9.09 2.08
C VAL A 1 -14.10 -10.21 1.45
N SER A 2 -13.51 -9.99 0.27
CA SER A 2 -12.75 -11.04 -0.43
C SER A 2 -11.53 -11.48 0.39
N LEU A 3 -11.38 -12.78 0.66
CA LEU A 3 -10.26 -13.37 1.42
C LEU A 3 -8.89 -12.88 0.92
N LYS A 4 -8.76 -12.68 -0.40
CA LYS A 4 -7.55 -12.18 -1.03
C LYS A 4 -7.16 -10.79 -0.52
N ARG A 5 -8.14 -9.89 -0.32
CA ARG A 5 -7.90 -8.55 0.21
C ARG A 5 -7.45 -8.62 1.67
N SER A 6 -8.09 -9.46 2.47
CA SER A 6 -7.70 -9.66 3.87
C SER A 6 -6.26 -10.15 3.97
N LEU A 7 -5.88 -11.18 3.19
CA LEU A 7 -4.52 -11.71 3.12
C LEU A 7 -3.48 -10.65 2.69
N TYR A 8 -3.81 -9.82 1.71
CA TYR A 8 -2.94 -8.73 1.27
C TYR A 8 -2.68 -7.72 2.40
N LEU A 9 -3.72 -7.31 3.11
CA LEU A 9 -3.61 -6.37 4.22
C LEU A 9 -2.79 -6.95 5.38
N THR A 10 -3.11 -8.17 5.80
CA THR A 10 -2.49 -8.80 6.98
C THR A 10 -1.04 -9.19 6.73
N HIS A 11 -0.70 -9.68 5.54
CA HIS A 11 0.65 -10.19 5.27
C HIS A 11 1.53 -9.19 4.51
N VAL A 12 1.08 -8.77 3.33
CA VAL A 12 1.92 -7.96 2.42
C VAL A 12 2.02 -6.53 2.93
N ARG A 13 0.89 -5.89 3.25
CA ARG A 13 0.87 -4.50 3.69
C ARG A 13 1.46 -4.33 5.08
N SER A 14 1.24 -5.29 5.99
CA SER A 14 1.93 -5.33 7.29
C SER A 14 3.45 -5.37 7.13
N LYS A 15 4.00 -6.28 6.30
CA LYS A 15 5.43 -6.36 6.02
C LYS A 15 6.01 -5.08 5.39
N LEU A 16 5.27 -4.45 4.48
CA LEU A 16 5.68 -3.18 3.85
C LEU A 16 5.65 -1.98 4.80
N SER A 17 4.85 -2.04 5.87
CA SER A 17 4.73 -0.96 6.85
C SER A 17 5.64 -1.19 8.06
N TYR A 18 6.14 -2.42 8.23
CA TYR A 18 6.97 -2.79 9.36
C TYR A 18 8.28 -2.00 9.37
N CYS A 19 8.63 -1.42 10.53
CA CYS A 19 9.81 -0.57 10.72
C CYS A 19 9.90 0.64 9.77
N CYS A 20 8.79 1.09 9.16
CA CYS A 20 8.82 2.24 8.26
C CYS A 20 9.47 3.49 8.89
N GLN A 21 9.33 3.70 10.20
CA GLN A 21 9.98 4.80 10.92
C GLN A 21 11.51 4.80 10.79
N LEU A 22 12.13 3.64 10.59
CA LEU A 22 13.59 3.49 10.49
C LEU A 22 14.10 3.57 9.05
N TRP A 23 13.34 3.07 8.08
CA TRP A 23 13.79 2.95 6.68
C TRP A 23 12.99 3.79 5.67
N SER A 24 12.08 4.66 6.11
CA SER A 24 11.12 5.39 5.28
C SER A 24 11.75 5.89 3.95
N PRO A 25 11.16 5.55 2.80
CA PRO A 25 11.74 5.82 1.48
C PRO A 25 11.76 7.33 1.19
N ARG A 26 12.95 7.94 1.23
CA ARG A 26 13.11 9.39 0.92
C ARG A 26 13.29 9.68 -0.56
N THR A 27 13.73 8.71 -1.35
CA THR A 27 13.98 8.90 -2.79
C THR A 27 12.76 8.53 -3.60
N ILE A 28 12.46 9.31 -4.64
CA ILE A 28 11.39 9.01 -5.63
C ILE A 28 11.52 7.59 -6.20
N LYS A 29 12.75 7.11 -6.41
CA LYS A 29 13.02 5.75 -6.93
C LYS A 29 12.48 4.67 -5.98
N ASP A 30 12.74 4.81 -4.69
CA ASP A 30 12.34 3.83 -3.66
C ASP A 30 10.81 3.82 -3.51
N ILE A 31 10.20 5.01 -3.54
CA ILE A 31 8.76 5.20 -3.52
C ILE A 31 8.10 4.49 -4.72
N ILE A 32 8.64 4.65 -5.93
CA ILE A 32 8.13 3.98 -7.13
C ILE A 32 8.24 2.45 -7.00
N VAL A 33 9.33 1.93 -6.43
CA VAL A 33 9.54 0.50 -6.24
C VAL A 33 8.49 -0.07 -5.27
N LEU A 34 8.25 0.59 -4.15
CA LEU A 34 7.25 0.17 -3.16
C LEU A 34 5.83 0.26 -3.73
N GLU A 35 5.51 1.35 -4.45
CA GLU A 35 4.20 1.54 -5.07
C GLU A 35 3.92 0.49 -6.15
N ARG A 36 4.95 -0.02 -6.84
CA ARG A 36 4.80 -1.14 -7.79
C ARG A 36 4.27 -2.42 -7.12
N ILE A 37 4.60 -2.66 -5.85
CA ILE A 37 4.10 -3.82 -5.10
C ILE A 37 2.59 -3.68 -4.90
N GLN A 38 2.13 -2.51 -4.46
CA GLN A 38 0.70 -2.22 -4.30
C GLN A 38 -0.04 -2.26 -5.65
N ARG A 39 0.54 -1.76 -6.74
CA ARG A 39 -0.04 -1.85 -8.10
C ARG A 39 -0.21 -3.27 -8.61
N ARG A 40 0.73 -4.17 -8.31
CA ARG A 40 0.63 -5.59 -8.67
C ARG A 40 -0.44 -6.28 -7.82
N ALA A 41 -0.43 -6.03 -6.51
CA ALA A 41 -1.44 -6.56 -5.61
C ALA A 41 -2.84 -6.10 -5.99
N SER A 42 -3.06 -4.81 -6.26
CA SER A 42 -4.38 -4.30 -6.66
C SER A 42 -4.86 -4.89 -7.98
N LYS A 43 -3.97 -5.15 -8.95
CA LYS A 43 -4.33 -5.85 -10.19
C LYS A 43 -4.77 -7.30 -9.93
N TYR A 44 -4.07 -8.00 -9.03
CA TYR A 44 -4.39 -9.37 -8.66
C TYR A 44 -5.70 -9.48 -7.88
N LEU A 45 -5.96 -8.52 -6.97
CA LEU A 45 -7.16 -8.48 -6.16
C LEU A 45 -8.42 -8.23 -6.98
N LEU A 46 -8.32 -7.36 -8.00
CA LEU A 46 -9.46 -6.87 -8.76
C LEU A 46 -9.61 -7.50 -10.15
N SER A 47 -8.77 -8.50 -10.46
CA SER A 47 -8.83 -9.33 -11.67
C SER A 47 -9.13 -8.55 -12.95
N THR A 48 -8.20 -7.68 -13.35
CA THR A 48 -8.18 -6.97 -14.65
C THR A 48 -9.35 -6.05 -15.00
N SER A 49 -10.37 -5.93 -14.14
CA SER A 49 -11.62 -5.25 -14.51
C SER A 49 -11.54 -3.72 -14.56
N SER A 50 -10.51 -3.12 -13.98
CA SER A 50 -10.36 -1.67 -13.89
C SER A 50 -9.09 -1.15 -14.58
N PRO A 51 -9.21 -0.12 -15.44
CA PRO A 51 -8.12 0.31 -16.31
C PRO A 51 -7.05 1.13 -15.56
N SER A 52 -7.44 1.99 -14.62
CA SER A 52 -6.51 2.90 -13.95
C SER A 52 -6.08 2.39 -12.56
N TYR A 53 -4.92 2.84 -12.09
CA TYR A 53 -4.46 2.53 -10.74
C TYR A 53 -5.29 3.22 -9.66
N LYS A 54 -5.73 4.45 -9.91
CA LYS A 54 -6.52 5.23 -8.95
C LYS A 54 -7.88 4.57 -8.71
N ASP A 55 -8.56 4.14 -9.77
CA ASP A 55 -9.87 3.48 -9.65
C ASP A 55 -9.76 2.17 -8.86
N ARG A 56 -8.70 1.39 -9.10
CA ARG A 56 -8.40 0.18 -8.32
C ARG A 56 -8.23 0.46 -6.83
N LEU A 57 -7.59 1.56 -6.47
CA LEU A 57 -7.41 1.94 -5.07
C LEU A 57 -8.73 2.36 -4.42
N ILE A 58 -9.57 3.10 -5.15
CA ILE A 58 -10.88 3.54 -4.68
C ILE A 58 -11.78 2.33 -4.41
N GLU A 59 -11.85 1.38 -5.35
CA GLU A 59 -12.65 0.17 -5.23
C GLU A 59 -12.14 -0.78 -4.13
N LEU A 60 -10.83 -0.84 -3.94
CA LEU A 60 -10.22 -1.58 -2.82
C LEU A 60 -10.21 -0.79 -1.51
N HIS A 61 -10.72 0.45 -1.47
CA HIS A 61 -10.60 1.38 -0.34
C HIS A 61 -9.19 1.36 0.29
N LEU A 62 -8.15 1.46 -0.55
CA LEU A 62 -6.75 1.47 -0.15
C LEU A 62 -6.16 2.85 -0.38
N LEU A 63 -5.42 3.36 0.61
CA LEU A 63 -4.55 4.51 0.41
C LEU A 63 -3.33 4.11 -0.43
N PRO A 64 -2.81 4.98 -1.31
CA PRO A 64 -1.48 4.81 -1.89
C PRO A 64 -0.44 4.55 -0.80
N LEU A 65 0.61 3.81 -1.12
CA LEU A 65 1.51 3.29 -0.09
C LEU A 65 2.25 4.43 0.61
N MET A 66 2.63 5.46 -0.13
CA MET A 66 3.31 6.64 0.42
C MET A 66 2.48 7.33 1.51
N TYR A 67 1.22 7.69 1.22
CA TYR A 67 0.34 8.30 2.22
C TYR A 67 0.10 7.42 3.44
N TRP A 68 0.13 6.09 3.26
CA TRP A 68 0.02 5.16 4.38
C TRP A 68 1.26 5.20 5.28
N LEU A 69 2.46 5.28 4.70
CA LEU A 69 3.70 5.40 5.46
C LEU A 69 3.74 6.74 6.20
N ASP A 70 3.39 7.84 5.53
CA ASP A 70 3.30 9.17 6.16
C ASP A 70 2.32 9.16 7.35
N PHE A 71 1.17 8.50 7.18
CA PHE A 71 0.20 8.33 8.26
C PHE A 71 0.76 7.51 9.43
N GLN A 72 1.54 6.46 9.16
CA GLN A 72 2.20 5.67 10.21
C GLN A 72 3.27 6.49 10.96
N ASP A 73 4.01 7.33 10.26
CA ASP A 73 5.02 8.22 10.86
C ASP A 73 4.33 9.26 11.77
N ILE A 74 3.24 9.89 11.31
CA ILE A 74 2.44 10.81 12.14
C ILE A 74 1.87 10.08 13.36
N LEU A 75 1.30 8.89 13.17
CA LEU A 75 0.69 8.11 14.24
C LEU A 75 1.70 7.62 15.27
N PHE A 76 2.96 7.43 14.86
CA PHE A 76 4.07 7.17 15.78
C PHE A 76 4.43 8.41 16.61
N LEU A 77 4.44 9.60 16.01
CA LEU A 77 4.77 10.85 16.70
C LEU A 77 3.68 11.32 17.68
N VAL A 78 2.41 11.01 17.39
CA VAL A 78 1.26 11.42 18.21
C VAL A 78 0.97 10.44 19.36
N ARG A 79 1.53 9.22 19.30
CA ARG A 79 1.44 8.22 20.37
C ARG A 79 2.53 8.43 21.42
#